data_AF-A0A540N926-F1
#
_entry.id   AF-A0A540N926-F1
#
_cell.length_a   1.000
_cell.length_b   1.000
_cell.length_c   1.000
_cell.angle_alpha   90.00
_cell.angle_beta   90.00
_cell.angle_gamma   90.00
#
_symmetry.space_group_name_H-M   'P 1'
#
loop_
_entity.id
_entity.type
_entity.pdbx_description
1 polymer ?
#
loop_
_entity_poly.entity_id
_entity_poly.type
_entity_poly.pdbx_seq_one_letter_code
_entity_poly.pdbx_strand_id
1 'polypeptide(L)'
;MPWLAIPFSDLDTKKALNRKFDVESIPSFVILQPNDNKEEATLHDGVEIIYRYGVDAFPFTKQRLEELQDEERARHENQTLTNLLTAHDRDYLLGHPTPKQVSVASLRGKTIGLYFSAQWCRPCVNFTPKLISIYDMIKGKVLEDDHDGEDFEIVFVSSDRDQTSFDSYFNTMPWLALPFGDPNIKELVKHFDVKGIPLLVILGPDGKTVTQQGRNLINLYKENAYPFTDAKVELLEKKMDEEAKNLPRSVYHGGHRHELNLVSEGNGGGPFICCACDEQGCGWAYQCLECGYEVHPKCVTATTPNSNTNTNR
;
A
#
# COMPACT_ATOMS: atom_id res chain seq x y z
N MET A 1 -2.19 -33.18 2.16
CA MET A 1 -1.00 -32.53 2.75
C MET A 1 0.10 -33.58 2.87
N PRO A 2 1.34 -33.30 2.45
CA PRO A 2 2.43 -34.29 2.47
C PRO A 2 3.08 -34.49 3.86
N TRP A 3 2.68 -33.71 4.86
CA TRP A 3 3.27 -33.73 6.20
C TRP A 3 2.52 -34.64 7.18
N LEU A 4 3.26 -35.18 8.15
CA LEU A 4 2.70 -35.88 9.31
C LEU A 4 1.91 -34.91 10.20
N ALA A 5 0.86 -35.41 10.85
CA ALA A 5 0.02 -34.62 11.73
C ALA A 5 -0.11 -35.29 13.11
N ILE A 6 -0.14 -34.48 14.16
CA ILE A 6 -0.47 -34.93 15.51
C ILE A 6 -1.96 -35.33 15.51
N PRO A 7 -2.33 -36.53 16.00
CA PRO A 7 -3.71 -37.01 16.00
C PRO A 7 -4.69 -36.00 16.58
N PHE A 8 -5.94 -35.97 16.07
CA PHE A 8 -6.96 -35.04 16.55
C PHE A 8 -7.16 -35.14 18.07
N SER A 9 -7.21 -36.37 18.59
CA SER A 9 -7.46 -36.73 19.98
C SER A 9 -6.33 -36.38 20.95
N ASP A 10 -5.09 -36.17 20.48
CA ASP A 10 -3.95 -35.86 21.36
C ASP A 10 -3.92 -34.36 21.69
N LEU A 11 -4.80 -33.96 22.60
CA LEU A 11 -4.96 -32.57 23.00
C LEU A 11 -3.81 -32.08 23.90
N ASP A 12 -3.23 -32.99 24.69
CA ASP A 12 -2.17 -32.65 25.63
C ASP A 12 -0.88 -32.29 24.90
N THR A 13 -0.48 -33.07 23.90
CA THR A 13 0.69 -32.75 23.06
C THR A 13 0.51 -31.41 22.34
N LYS A 14 -0.69 -31.13 21.80
CA LYS A 14 -0.97 -29.85 21.12
C LYS A 14 -0.88 -28.67 22.08
N LYS A 15 -1.48 -28.77 23.26
CA LYS A 15 -1.40 -27.73 24.30
C LYS A 15 0.02 -27.53 24.80
N ALA A 16 0.83 -28.59 24.86
CA ALA A 16 2.23 -28.51 25.24
C ALA A 16 3.07 -27.79 24.17
N LEU A 17 2.86 -28.10 22.89
CA LEU A 17 3.57 -27.46 21.79
C LEU A 17 3.20 -25.98 21.62
N ASN A 18 1.91 -25.63 21.71
CA ASN A 18 1.48 -24.24 21.66
C ASN A 18 2.13 -23.41 22.77
N ARG A 19 2.22 -23.97 23.99
CA ARG A 19 2.90 -23.30 25.12
C ARG A 19 4.41 -23.27 24.95
N LYS A 20 5.02 -24.33 24.40
CA LYS A 20 6.47 -24.42 24.21
C LYS A 20 6.98 -23.40 23.19
N PHE A 21 6.24 -23.21 22.09
CA PHE A 21 6.64 -22.35 20.99
C PHE A 21 5.90 -21.01 20.95
N ASP A 22 5.15 -20.71 22.01
CA ASP A 22 4.39 -19.48 22.17
C ASP A 22 3.52 -19.13 20.95
N VAL A 23 2.69 -20.09 20.54
CA VAL A 23 1.84 -19.93 19.35
C VAL A 23 0.63 -19.07 19.72
N GLU A 24 0.73 -17.77 19.45
CA GLU A 24 -0.32 -16.78 19.74
C GLU A 24 -1.34 -16.62 18.59
N SER A 25 -0.95 -16.90 17.35
CA SER A 25 -1.79 -16.68 16.16
C SER A 25 -1.65 -17.79 15.11
N ILE A 26 -2.60 -17.81 14.17
CA ILE A 26 -2.57 -18.71 13.01
C ILE A 26 -2.67 -17.90 11.71
N PRO A 27 -1.97 -18.30 10.62
CA PRO A 27 -1.03 -19.43 10.57
C PRO A 27 0.24 -19.16 11.39
N SER A 28 0.80 -20.21 11.99
CA SER A 28 2.11 -20.20 12.66
C SER A 28 2.98 -21.31 12.08
N PHE A 29 4.25 -21.02 11.86
CA PHE A 29 5.21 -21.95 11.29
C PHE A 29 6.56 -21.76 11.98
N VAL A 30 6.96 -22.77 12.74
CA VAL A 30 8.17 -22.78 13.54
C VAL A 30 9.17 -23.73 12.91
N ILE A 31 10.38 -23.25 12.63
CA ILE A 31 11.44 -24.03 11.98
C ILE A 31 12.46 -24.43 13.04
N LEU A 32 12.64 -25.73 13.22
CA LEU A 32 13.61 -26.31 14.16
C LEU A 32 14.90 -26.67 13.42
N GLN A 33 16.03 -26.06 13.81
CA GLN A 33 17.33 -26.36 13.24
C GLN A 33 17.87 -27.72 13.75
N PRO A 34 18.48 -28.55 12.90
CA PRO A 34 18.87 -29.91 13.26
C PRO A 34 20.01 -30.04 14.29
N ASN A 35 20.79 -28.98 14.56
CA ASN A 35 22.08 -29.11 15.26
C ASN A 35 22.38 -28.17 16.44
N ASP A 36 21.46 -27.32 16.90
CA ASP A 36 21.77 -26.43 18.04
C ASP A 36 20.97 -26.78 19.30
N ASN A 37 21.68 -27.18 20.35
CA ASN A 37 21.13 -27.42 21.69
C ASN A 37 20.85 -26.11 22.48
N LYS A 38 20.69 -24.97 21.78
CA LYS A 38 20.47 -23.64 22.35
C LYS A 38 19.14 -23.07 21.86
N GLU A 39 18.55 -22.16 22.64
CA GLU A 39 17.29 -21.46 22.31
C GLU A 39 17.34 -20.74 20.95
N GLU A 40 18.53 -20.40 20.43
CA GLU A 40 18.75 -19.81 19.09
C GLU A 40 18.50 -20.79 17.92
N ALA A 41 18.19 -22.06 18.18
CA ALA A 41 17.93 -23.09 17.16
C ALA A 41 16.52 -23.06 16.57
N THR A 42 15.65 -22.18 17.05
CA THR A 42 14.23 -22.14 16.68
C THR A 42 13.91 -20.81 15.99
N LEU A 43 13.45 -20.88 14.74
CA LEU A 43 12.94 -19.71 14.03
C LEU A 43 11.42 -19.66 14.18
N HIS A 44 10.94 -18.62 14.84
CA HIS A 44 9.51 -18.40 15.07
C HIS A 44 8.81 -17.71 13.88
N ASP A 45 9.57 -16.99 13.05
CA ASP A 45 9.07 -16.23 11.89
C ASP A 45 9.00 -17.07 10.61
N GLY A 46 8.81 -18.39 10.71
CA GLY A 46 8.83 -19.27 9.55
C GLY A 46 7.78 -18.89 8.50
N VAL A 47 6.62 -18.37 8.93
CA VAL A 47 5.57 -17.90 8.01
C VAL A 47 6.11 -16.78 7.12
N GLU A 48 6.72 -15.76 7.70
CA GLU A 48 7.30 -14.63 6.98
C GLU A 48 8.47 -15.08 6.07
N ILE A 49 9.34 -15.95 6.57
CA ILE A 49 10.46 -16.51 5.80
C ILE A 49 9.95 -17.21 4.53
N ILE A 50 8.90 -18.04 4.66
CA ILE A 50 8.30 -18.73 3.52
C ILE A 50 7.59 -17.75 2.58
N TYR A 51 6.87 -16.75 3.09
CA TYR A 51 6.24 -15.74 2.25
C TYR A 51 7.27 -14.95 1.45
N ARG A 52 8.38 -14.54 2.08
CA ARG A 52 9.38 -13.67 1.48
C ARG A 52 10.34 -14.39 0.55
N TYR A 53 10.82 -15.56 0.96
CA TYR A 53 11.90 -16.26 0.26
C TYR A 53 11.49 -17.62 -0.31
N GLY A 54 10.35 -18.17 0.11
CA GLY A 54 9.84 -19.44 -0.40
C GLY A 54 10.85 -20.58 -0.25
N VAL A 55 11.11 -21.28 -1.36
CA VAL A 55 12.05 -22.42 -1.39
C VAL A 55 13.50 -21.98 -1.22
N ASP A 56 13.86 -20.75 -1.57
CA ASP A 56 15.24 -20.27 -1.55
C ASP A 56 15.78 -20.12 -0.13
N ALA A 57 14.87 -19.99 0.84
CA ALA A 57 15.20 -19.96 2.26
C ALA A 57 15.80 -21.28 2.75
N PHE A 58 15.51 -22.42 2.12
CA PHE A 58 16.07 -23.71 2.50
C PHE A 58 17.61 -23.68 2.34
N PRO A 59 18.41 -24.20 3.30
CA PRO A 59 18.05 -25.06 4.45
C PRO A 59 17.60 -24.33 5.73
N PHE A 60 17.14 -23.08 5.61
CA PHE A 60 16.67 -22.21 6.70
C PHE A 60 17.75 -21.92 7.74
N THR A 61 19.03 -22.04 7.37
CA THR A 61 20.12 -21.68 8.28
C THR A 61 20.20 -20.17 8.44
N LYS A 62 20.66 -19.70 9.59
CA LYS A 62 20.88 -18.27 9.83
C LYS A 62 21.73 -17.63 8.72
N GLN A 63 22.82 -18.29 8.35
CA GLN A 63 23.68 -17.86 7.24
C GLN A 63 22.91 -17.73 5.92
N ARG A 64 22.06 -18.70 5.56
CA ARG A 64 21.29 -18.63 4.30
C ARG A 64 20.30 -17.47 4.30
N LEU A 65 19.65 -17.22 5.45
CA LEU A 65 18.72 -16.11 5.59
C LEU A 65 19.43 -14.76 5.54
N GLU A 66 20.62 -14.64 6.14
CA GLU A 66 21.46 -13.46 6.04
C GLU A 66 21.90 -13.20 4.60
N GLU A 67 22.33 -14.23 3.86
CA GLU A 67 22.66 -14.12 2.42
C GLU A 67 21.47 -13.59 1.60
N LEU A 68 20.26 -14.12 1.82
CA LEU A 68 19.05 -13.68 1.11
C LEU A 68 18.66 -12.24 1.46
N GLN A 69 18.82 -11.85 2.72
CA GLN A 69 18.60 -10.47 3.17
C GLN A 69 19.60 -9.51 2.52
N ASP A 70 20.86 -9.89 2.41
CA ASP A 70 21.90 -9.09 1.77
C ASP A 70 21.67 -8.99 0.26
N GLU A 71 21.24 -10.08 -0.40
CA GLU A 71 20.81 -10.04 -1.80
C GLU A 71 19.63 -9.10 -2.01
N GLU A 72 18.63 -9.12 -1.13
CA GLU A 72 17.47 -8.22 -1.19
C GLU A 72 17.89 -6.76 -0.98
N ARG A 73 18.72 -6.49 0.03
CA ARG A 73 19.30 -5.16 0.28
C ARG A 73 20.06 -4.66 -0.95
N ALA A 74 20.92 -5.50 -1.53
CA ALA A 74 21.68 -5.15 -2.72
C ALA A 74 20.76 -4.89 -3.94
N ARG A 75 19.64 -5.60 -4.08
CA ARG A 75 18.63 -5.31 -5.11
C ARG A 75 18.00 -3.93 -4.91
N HIS A 76 17.65 -3.56 -3.68
CA HIS A 76 17.13 -2.23 -3.37
C HIS A 76 18.18 -1.12 -3.58
N GLU A 77 19.41 -1.32 -3.13
CA GLU A 77 20.51 -0.37 -3.28
C GLU A 77 20.87 -0.17 -4.76
N ASN A 78 20.80 -1.21 -5.58
CA ASN A 78 21.07 -1.15 -7.03
C ASN A 78 19.79 -0.97 -7.88
N GLN A 79 18.67 -0.61 -7.26
CA GLN A 79 17.41 -0.37 -7.96
C GLN A 79 17.60 0.71 -9.03
N THR A 80 17.13 0.43 -10.23
CA THR A 80 17.02 1.41 -11.33
C THR A 80 15.72 1.17 -12.08
N LEU A 81 15.24 2.17 -12.81
CA LEU A 81 14.06 2.02 -13.64
C LEU A 81 14.20 0.87 -14.65
N THR A 82 15.39 0.73 -15.23
CA THR A 82 15.70 -0.35 -16.18
C THR A 82 15.56 -1.72 -15.51
N ASN A 83 16.15 -1.91 -14.33
CA ASN A 83 16.11 -3.21 -13.64
C ASN A 83 14.70 -3.60 -13.20
N LEU A 84 13.84 -2.63 -12.91
CA LEU A 84 12.44 -2.86 -12.54
C LEU A 84 11.56 -3.15 -13.76
N LEU A 85 11.75 -2.39 -14.84
CA LEU A 85 10.81 -2.34 -15.96
C LEU A 85 11.33 -2.99 -17.23
N THR A 86 12.51 -3.62 -17.28
CA THR A 86 13.03 -4.36 -18.45
C THR A 86 13.15 -5.87 -18.17
N ALA A 87 12.85 -6.70 -19.16
CA ALA A 87 13.16 -8.14 -19.13
C ALA A 87 14.19 -8.46 -20.22
N HIS A 88 14.74 -9.68 -20.22
CA HIS A 88 15.85 -10.08 -21.11
C HIS A 88 15.60 -9.77 -22.60
N ASP A 89 14.35 -9.84 -23.05
CA ASP A 89 13.92 -9.64 -24.43
C ASP A 89 12.94 -8.47 -24.62
N ARG A 90 12.74 -7.64 -23.59
CA ARG A 90 11.69 -6.63 -23.60
C ARG A 90 12.13 -5.36 -22.87
N ASP A 91 12.17 -4.26 -23.60
CA ASP A 91 12.61 -2.93 -23.13
C ASP A 91 11.54 -1.84 -23.31
N TYR A 92 10.29 -2.25 -23.54
CA TYR A 92 9.16 -1.36 -23.78
C TYR A 92 8.00 -1.61 -22.82
N LEU A 93 7.12 -0.62 -22.72
CA LEU A 93 5.83 -0.62 -22.07
C LEU A 93 4.73 -0.44 -23.13
N LEU A 94 3.49 -0.80 -22.78
CA LEU A 94 2.32 -0.52 -23.59
C LEU A 94 1.79 0.89 -23.28
N GLY A 95 1.42 1.64 -24.31
CA GLY A 95 0.77 2.93 -24.19
C GLY A 95 -0.38 3.09 -25.17
N HIS A 96 -1.04 4.25 -25.11
CA HIS A 96 -2.19 4.58 -25.94
C HIS A 96 -1.85 5.48 -27.14
N PRO A 97 -2.66 5.43 -28.23
CA PRO A 97 -3.64 4.37 -28.50
C PRO A 97 -2.96 3.02 -28.75
N THR A 98 -3.58 1.93 -28.29
CA THR A 98 -3.05 0.55 -28.38
C THR A 98 -3.04 0.06 -29.84
N PRO A 99 -1.98 -0.61 -30.34
CA PRO A 99 -0.72 -0.98 -29.69
C PRO A 99 0.41 0.04 -29.95
N LYS A 100 0.69 0.92 -28.98
CA LYS A 100 1.89 1.76 -28.98
C LYS A 100 2.91 1.19 -27.99
N GLN A 101 4.08 0.80 -28.48
CA GLN A 101 5.21 0.45 -27.63
C GLN A 101 5.98 1.72 -27.25
N VAL A 102 6.27 1.89 -25.96
CA VAL A 102 7.00 3.03 -25.41
C VAL A 102 8.27 2.50 -24.75
N SER A 103 9.45 2.95 -25.20
CA SER A 103 10.71 2.50 -24.61
C SER A 103 10.81 2.89 -23.14
N VAL A 104 11.26 1.97 -22.29
CA VAL A 104 11.56 2.24 -20.87
C VAL A 104 12.60 3.36 -20.74
N ALA A 105 13.51 3.49 -21.69
CA ALA A 105 14.53 4.54 -21.68
C ALA A 105 13.92 5.95 -21.75
N SER A 106 12.75 6.14 -22.37
CA SER A 106 12.11 7.46 -22.45
C SER A 106 11.46 7.91 -21.14
N LEU A 107 11.42 7.04 -20.13
CA LEU A 107 10.91 7.37 -18.79
C LEU A 107 12.02 7.85 -17.84
N ARG A 108 13.29 7.83 -18.26
CA ARG A 108 14.41 8.29 -17.43
C ARG A 108 14.27 9.77 -17.08
N GLY A 109 14.58 10.13 -15.84
CA GLY A 109 14.45 11.51 -15.34
C GLY A 109 13.04 11.91 -14.95
N LYS A 110 12.04 11.04 -15.15
CA LYS A 110 10.65 11.31 -14.74
C LYS A 110 10.34 10.71 -13.38
N THR A 111 9.41 11.31 -12.66
CA THR A 111 8.76 10.69 -11.51
C THR A 111 7.79 9.62 -12.02
N ILE A 112 7.91 8.37 -11.55
CA ILE A 112 7.13 7.24 -12.04
C ILE A 112 6.25 6.66 -10.92
N GLY A 113 4.95 6.54 -11.16
CA GLY A 113 4.04 5.78 -10.32
C GLY A 113 3.87 4.34 -10.80
N LEU A 114 4.34 3.33 -10.06
CA LEU A 114 3.99 1.93 -10.30
C LEU A 114 2.63 1.64 -9.66
N TYR A 115 1.61 1.45 -10.48
CA TYR A 115 0.24 1.27 -10.04
C TYR A 115 -0.17 -0.21 -10.10
N PHE A 116 -0.17 -0.87 -8.94
CA PHE A 116 -0.61 -2.26 -8.80
C PHE A 116 -2.13 -2.30 -8.60
N SER A 117 -2.83 -2.92 -9.54
CA SER A 117 -4.30 -2.87 -9.60
C SER A 117 -4.87 -4.03 -10.42
N ALA A 118 -6.17 -4.24 -10.36
CA ALA A 118 -6.88 -5.21 -11.20
C ALA A 118 -8.37 -4.86 -11.33
N GLN A 119 -8.99 -5.30 -12.42
CA GLN A 119 -10.41 -5.04 -12.71
C GLN A 119 -11.34 -5.76 -11.73
N TRP A 120 -10.97 -6.98 -11.32
CA TRP A 120 -11.76 -7.79 -10.38
C TRP A 120 -11.74 -7.24 -8.94
N CYS A 121 -10.85 -6.27 -8.65
CA CYS A 121 -10.66 -5.69 -7.33
C CYS A 121 -11.56 -4.45 -7.16
N ARG A 122 -12.61 -4.56 -6.34
CA ARG A 122 -13.56 -3.46 -6.11
C ARG A 122 -12.90 -2.16 -5.57
N PRO A 123 -12.02 -2.21 -4.55
CA PRO A 123 -11.30 -1.00 -4.11
C PRO A 123 -10.45 -0.36 -5.22
N CYS A 124 -9.92 -1.18 -6.14
CA CYS A 124 -9.12 -0.73 -7.26
C CYS A 124 -9.97 0.08 -8.26
N VAL A 125 -11.09 -0.50 -8.70
CA VAL A 125 -12.03 0.14 -9.64
C VAL A 125 -12.59 1.46 -9.07
N ASN A 126 -12.76 1.56 -7.76
CA ASN A 126 -13.18 2.81 -7.10
C ASN A 126 -12.06 3.87 -7.09
N PHE A 127 -10.80 3.45 -6.96
CA PHE A 127 -9.65 4.37 -6.88
C PHE A 127 -9.19 4.89 -8.26
N THR A 128 -9.28 4.08 -9.31
CA THR A 128 -8.76 4.43 -10.65
C THR A 128 -9.31 5.75 -11.20
N PRO A 129 -10.63 6.05 -11.17
CA PRO A 129 -11.15 7.32 -11.69
C PRO A 129 -10.56 8.54 -10.97
N LYS A 130 -10.33 8.42 -9.65
CA LYS A 130 -9.68 9.47 -8.85
C LYS A 130 -8.22 9.65 -9.26
N LEU A 131 -7.50 8.54 -9.46
CA LEU A 131 -6.11 8.58 -9.91
C LEU A 131 -5.98 9.18 -11.32
N ILE A 132 -6.89 8.87 -12.24
CA ILE A 132 -6.94 9.47 -13.59
C ILE A 132 -7.08 11.00 -13.49
N SER A 133 -8.08 11.48 -12.73
CA SER A 133 -8.28 12.92 -12.55
C SER A 133 -7.04 13.62 -11.98
N ILE A 134 -6.36 13.01 -11.01
CA ILE A 134 -5.16 13.60 -10.40
C ILE A 134 -3.95 13.53 -11.32
N TYR A 135 -3.80 12.43 -12.07
CA TYR A 135 -2.79 12.32 -13.11
C TYR A 135 -2.94 13.46 -14.13
N ASP A 136 -4.14 13.67 -14.67
CA ASP A 136 -4.40 14.73 -15.65
C ASP A 136 -4.10 16.13 -15.08
N MET A 137 -4.46 16.38 -13.81
CA MET A 137 -4.13 17.65 -13.13
C MET A 137 -2.61 17.86 -12.97
N ILE A 138 -1.86 16.82 -12.61
CA ILE A 138 -0.39 16.89 -12.51
C ILE A 138 0.22 17.14 -13.89
N LYS A 139 -0.22 16.39 -14.91
CA LYS A 139 0.25 16.57 -16.29
C LYS A 139 -0.04 17.99 -16.80
N GLY A 140 -1.20 18.54 -16.50
CA GLY A 140 -1.56 19.92 -16.85
C GLY A 140 -0.61 20.94 -16.24
N LYS A 141 -0.35 20.87 -14.93
CA LYS A 141 0.57 21.79 -14.24
C LYS A 141 2.00 21.71 -14.76
N VAL A 142 2.50 20.50 -14.99
CA VAL A 142 3.84 20.29 -15.56
C VAL A 142 3.99 20.96 -16.93
N LEU A 143 2.95 20.95 -17.76
CA LEU A 143 2.97 21.60 -19.07
C LEU A 143 2.89 23.14 -18.98
N GLU A 144 2.30 23.69 -17.92
CA GLU A 144 2.12 25.13 -17.73
C GLU A 144 3.37 25.81 -17.13
N ASP A 145 4.08 25.14 -16.23
CA ASP A 145 5.11 25.77 -15.39
C ASP A 145 6.54 25.78 -16.00
N ASP A 146 6.72 25.35 -17.26
CA ASP A 146 8.01 25.29 -18.00
C ASP A 146 9.18 24.74 -17.15
N HIS A 147 8.88 23.73 -16.33
CA HIS A 147 9.85 23.06 -15.48
C HIS A 147 10.65 22.06 -16.33
N ASP A 148 11.76 22.55 -16.87
CA ASP A 148 12.73 21.76 -17.63
C ASP A 148 13.20 20.56 -16.77
N GLY A 149 12.64 19.37 -17.05
CA GLY A 149 13.02 18.10 -16.41
C GLY A 149 12.04 17.51 -15.38
N GLU A 150 10.93 18.18 -15.07
CA GLU A 150 9.87 17.58 -14.24
C GLU A 150 8.79 16.94 -15.11
N ASP A 151 8.58 15.64 -14.99
CA ASP A 151 7.47 14.95 -15.65
C ASP A 151 6.98 13.80 -14.77
N PHE A 152 5.69 13.48 -14.90
CA PHE A 152 5.04 12.41 -14.19
C PHE A 152 4.48 11.39 -15.18
N GLU A 153 4.72 10.11 -14.91
CA GLU A 153 4.11 9.02 -15.66
C GLU A 153 3.68 7.89 -14.72
N ILE A 154 2.65 7.15 -15.09
CA ILE A 154 2.19 5.95 -14.36
C ILE A 154 2.42 4.71 -15.22
N VAL A 155 2.87 3.63 -14.58
CA VAL A 155 2.98 2.30 -15.19
C VAL A 155 2.04 1.37 -14.44
N PHE A 156 0.99 0.92 -15.11
CA PHE A 156 0.06 -0.08 -14.63
C PHE A 156 0.74 -1.45 -14.56
N VAL A 157 0.71 -2.03 -13.37
CA VAL A 157 1.19 -3.38 -13.05
C VAL A 157 -0.05 -4.22 -12.71
N SER A 158 -0.52 -4.97 -13.69
CA SER A 158 -1.80 -5.68 -13.58
C SER A 158 -1.70 -6.95 -12.74
N SER A 159 -2.68 -7.13 -11.86
CA SER A 159 -2.99 -8.39 -11.17
C SER A 159 -4.24 -9.07 -11.75
N ASP A 160 -4.65 -8.71 -12.97
CA ASP A 160 -5.76 -9.36 -13.66
C ASP A 160 -5.45 -10.83 -13.96
N ARG A 161 -6.50 -11.63 -14.16
CA ARG A 161 -6.38 -13.09 -14.32
C ARG A 161 -6.27 -13.54 -15.76
N ASP A 162 -6.58 -12.64 -16.70
CA ASP A 162 -6.61 -12.90 -18.13
C ASP A 162 -6.39 -11.61 -18.93
N GLN A 163 -5.97 -11.79 -20.19
CA GLN A 163 -5.68 -10.71 -21.13
C GLN A 163 -6.90 -9.82 -21.40
N THR A 164 -8.11 -10.39 -21.46
CA THR A 164 -9.33 -9.64 -21.80
C THR A 164 -9.70 -8.64 -20.71
N SER A 165 -9.61 -9.07 -19.45
CA SER A 165 -9.81 -8.21 -18.29
C SER A 165 -8.74 -7.11 -18.22
N PHE A 166 -7.47 -7.46 -18.46
CA PHE A 166 -6.37 -6.50 -18.58
C PHE A 166 -6.66 -5.43 -19.64
N ASP A 167 -6.97 -5.84 -20.88
CA ASP A 167 -7.21 -4.93 -22.00
C ASP A 167 -8.39 -4.01 -21.70
N SER A 168 -9.51 -4.57 -21.21
CA SER A 168 -10.71 -3.80 -20.88
C SER A 168 -10.42 -2.72 -19.84
N TYR A 169 -9.61 -3.01 -18.83
CA TYR A 169 -9.33 -2.08 -17.74
C TYR A 169 -8.23 -1.09 -18.10
N PHE A 170 -7.15 -1.54 -18.74
CA PHE A 170 -6.08 -0.67 -19.21
C PHE A 170 -6.58 0.37 -20.23
N ASN A 171 -7.56 0.01 -21.07
CA ASN A 171 -8.18 0.94 -22.01
C ASN A 171 -8.93 2.11 -21.35
N THR A 172 -9.21 2.05 -20.04
CA THR A 172 -9.78 3.20 -19.32
C THR A 172 -8.72 4.14 -18.74
N MET A 173 -7.44 3.79 -18.82
CA MET A 173 -6.34 4.51 -18.16
C MET A 173 -5.52 5.31 -19.18
N PRO A 174 -5.13 6.56 -18.89
CA PRO A 174 -4.40 7.41 -19.85
C PRO A 174 -2.88 7.14 -19.89
N TRP A 175 -2.37 6.27 -19.03
CA TRP A 175 -0.94 6.05 -18.79
C TRP A 175 -0.41 4.76 -19.42
N LEU A 176 0.78 4.30 -19.02
CA LEU A 176 1.46 3.13 -19.58
C LEU A 176 1.15 1.84 -18.81
N ALA A 177 1.47 0.68 -19.37
CA ALA A 177 1.35 -0.61 -18.68
C ALA A 177 2.51 -1.55 -18.99
N LEU A 178 2.84 -2.41 -18.03
CA LEU A 178 3.57 -3.63 -18.36
C LEU A 178 2.66 -4.57 -19.17
N PRO A 179 3.19 -5.29 -20.17
CA PRO A 179 2.42 -6.32 -20.86
C PRO A 179 1.82 -7.34 -19.88
N PHE A 180 0.62 -7.81 -20.18
CA PHE A 180 -0.01 -8.87 -19.37
C PHE A 180 0.85 -10.13 -19.37
N GLY A 181 1.02 -10.74 -18.19
CA GLY A 181 1.85 -11.94 -18.02
C GLY A 181 3.36 -11.70 -18.01
N ASP A 182 3.81 -10.44 -18.03
CA ASP A 182 5.23 -10.11 -17.95
C ASP A 182 5.90 -10.69 -16.70
N PRO A 183 7.05 -11.36 -16.81
CA PRO A 183 7.72 -12.01 -15.68
C PRO A 183 8.11 -11.01 -14.58
N ASN A 184 8.41 -9.75 -14.93
CA ASN A 184 8.76 -8.73 -13.95
C ASN A 184 7.61 -8.39 -13.01
N ILE A 185 6.36 -8.66 -13.37
CA ILE A 185 5.21 -8.39 -12.49
C ILE A 185 5.38 -9.14 -11.16
N LYS A 186 5.82 -10.40 -11.20
CA LYS A 186 6.07 -11.20 -9.98
C LYS A 186 7.26 -10.67 -9.18
N GLU A 187 8.33 -10.29 -9.87
CA GLU A 187 9.50 -9.70 -9.22
C GLU A 187 9.18 -8.35 -8.57
N LEU A 188 8.36 -7.51 -9.21
CA LEU A 188 7.89 -6.25 -8.65
C LEU A 188 7.00 -6.46 -7.42
N VAL A 189 6.09 -7.43 -7.47
CA VAL A 189 5.25 -7.80 -6.31
C VAL A 189 6.11 -8.22 -5.13
N LYS A 190 7.18 -8.98 -5.37
CA LYS A 190 8.14 -9.40 -4.33
C LYS A 190 8.99 -8.23 -3.84
N HIS A 191 9.59 -7.46 -4.75
CA HIS A 191 10.49 -6.34 -4.46
C HIS A 191 9.80 -5.24 -3.65
N PHE A 192 8.52 -5.00 -3.89
CA PHE A 192 7.74 -4.01 -3.15
C PHE A 192 6.86 -4.62 -2.04
N ASP A 193 7.04 -5.90 -1.69
CA ASP A 193 6.26 -6.61 -0.67
C ASP A 193 4.74 -6.32 -0.78
N VAL A 194 4.21 -6.48 -2.00
CA VAL A 194 2.83 -6.06 -2.33
C VAL A 194 1.82 -7.02 -1.70
N LYS A 195 1.35 -6.66 -0.50
CA LYS A 195 0.38 -7.43 0.30
C LYS A 195 -1.07 -7.19 -0.10
N GLY A 196 -1.37 -6.12 -0.82
CA GLY A 196 -2.73 -5.77 -1.23
C GLY A 196 -2.77 -4.69 -2.32
N ILE A 197 -3.90 -4.63 -3.02
CA ILE A 197 -4.17 -3.66 -4.08
C ILE A 197 -5.47 -2.90 -3.78
N PRO A 198 -5.62 -1.63 -4.22
CA PRO A 198 -4.67 -0.88 -5.03
C PRO A 198 -3.46 -0.37 -4.22
N LEU A 199 -2.28 -0.43 -4.83
CA LEU A 199 -1.02 0.12 -4.31
C LEU A 199 -0.41 1.03 -5.39
N LEU A 200 0.15 2.17 -4.98
CA LEU A 200 0.86 3.09 -5.86
C LEU A 200 2.22 3.39 -5.23
N VAL A 201 3.28 2.85 -5.84
CA VAL A 201 4.67 3.12 -5.46
C VAL A 201 5.20 4.25 -6.32
N ILE A 202 5.80 5.26 -5.69
CA ILE A 202 6.41 6.40 -6.39
C ILE A 202 7.92 6.19 -6.47
N LEU A 203 8.44 6.25 -7.69
CA LEU A 203 9.85 6.29 -8.01
C LEU A 203 10.24 7.71 -8.41
N GLY A 204 11.40 8.15 -7.95
CA GLY A 204 11.97 9.44 -8.34
C GLY A 204 12.60 9.41 -9.74
N PRO A 205 13.01 10.59 -10.24
CA PRO A 205 13.76 10.75 -11.50
C PRO A 205 14.99 9.84 -11.66
N ASP A 206 15.62 9.46 -10.55
CA ASP A 206 16.78 8.58 -10.46
C ASP A 206 16.42 7.07 -10.53
N GLY A 207 15.12 6.74 -10.56
CA GLY A 207 14.60 5.38 -10.53
C GLY A 207 14.62 4.73 -9.15
N LYS A 208 14.92 5.49 -8.09
CA LYS A 208 14.84 5.02 -6.70
C LYS A 208 13.44 5.20 -6.13
N THR A 209 13.10 4.36 -5.17
CA THR A 209 11.81 4.42 -4.49
C THR A 209 11.79 5.63 -3.58
N VAL A 210 10.84 6.53 -3.82
CA VAL A 210 10.56 7.67 -2.94
C VAL A 210 9.59 7.23 -1.85
N THR A 211 8.48 6.60 -2.22
CA THR A 211 7.50 6.12 -1.25
C THR A 211 6.63 4.99 -1.79
N GLN A 212 6.25 4.05 -0.94
CA GLN A 212 5.21 3.06 -1.26
C GLN A 212 3.80 3.52 -0.86
N GLN A 213 3.68 4.69 -0.23
CA GLN A 213 2.42 5.25 0.27
C GLN A 213 1.74 6.19 -0.74
N GLY A 214 2.07 6.09 -2.03
CA GLY A 214 1.57 7.00 -3.07
C GLY A 214 0.04 7.05 -3.11
N ARG A 215 -0.65 5.92 -2.90
CA ARG A 215 -2.12 5.89 -2.82
C ARG A 215 -2.66 6.77 -1.69
N ASN A 216 -2.02 6.74 -0.51
CA ASN A 216 -2.44 7.53 0.64
C ASN A 216 -2.18 9.01 0.39
N LEU A 217 -1.00 9.36 -0.16
CA LEU A 217 -0.67 10.74 -0.52
C LEU A 217 -1.65 11.33 -1.54
N ILE A 218 -2.01 10.56 -2.58
CA ILE A 218 -3.03 10.93 -3.57
C ILE A 218 -4.40 11.15 -2.91
N ASN A 219 -4.76 10.32 -1.93
CA ASN A 219 -6.03 10.47 -1.22
C ASN A 219 -6.08 11.73 -0.35
N LEU A 220 -4.96 12.09 0.29
CA LEU A 220 -4.88 13.22 1.23
C LEU A 220 -4.64 14.54 0.53
N TYR A 221 -3.57 14.60 -0.24
CA TYR A 221 -3.04 15.85 -0.77
C TYR A 221 -3.39 16.04 -2.25
N LYS A 222 -3.97 15.03 -2.89
CA LYS A 222 -4.37 15.03 -4.30
C LYS A 222 -3.17 15.38 -5.20
N GLU A 223 -3.35 16.27 -6.17
CA GLU A 223 -2.29 16.76 -7.04
C GLU A 223 -1.20 17.54 -6.28
N ASN A 224 -1.48 18.07 -5.09
CA ASN A 224 -0.49 18.79 -4.28
C ASN A 224 0.55 17.84 -3.67
N ALA A 225 0.29 16.53 -3.67
CA ALA A 225 1.27 15.54 -3.27
C ALA A 225 2.51 15.57 -4.17
N TYR A 226 2.36 15.88 -5.45
CA TYR A 226 3.47 15.97 -6.41
C TYR A 226 4.50 17.05 -5.98
N PRO A 227 5.82 16.78 -6.08
CA PRO A 227 6.49 15.61 -6.68
C PRO A 227 6.71 14.41 -5.74
N PHE A 228 5.93 14.31 -4.66
CA PHE A 228 5.94 13.21 -3.67
C PHE A 228 7.24 13.08 -2.87
N THR A 229 8.13 14.08 -2.94
CA THR A 229 9.36 14.10 -2.16
C THR A 229 9.08 14.22 -0.67
N ASP A 230 9.94 13.65 0.17
CA ASP A 230 9.80 13.71 1.63
C ASP A 230 9.65 15.16 2.11
N ALA A 231 10.45 16.09 1.58
CA ALA A 231 10.36 17.51 1.91
C ALA A 231 8.98 18.12 1.56
N LYS A 232 8.37 17.71 0.44
CA LYS A 232 7.04 18.16 0.04
C LYS A 232 5.97 17.57 0.96
N VAL A 233 6.09 16.29 1.30
CA VAL A 233 5.15 15.59 2.20
C VAL A 233 5.22 16.21 3.61
N GLU A 234 6.40 16.40 4.16
CA GLU A 234 6.59 17.08 5.46
C GLU A 234 5.96 18.48 5.49
N LEU A 235 6.08 19.24 4.40
CA LEU A 235 5.48 20.57 4.29
C LEU A 235 3.94 20.49 4.35
N LEU A 236 3.36 19.51 3.65
CA LEU A 236 1.91 19.30 3.61
C LEU A 236 1.39 18.81 4.97
N GLU A 237 2.11 17.92 5.64
CA GLU A 237 1.81 17.45 6.99
C GLU A 237 1.83 18.60 7.99
N LYS A 238 2.90 19.41 8.00
CA LYS A 238 2.99 20.61 8.85
C LYS A 238 1.82 21.57 8.59
N LYS A 239 1.46 21.80 7.33
CA LYS A 239 0.31 22.65 6.98
C LYS A 239 -1.01 22.07 7.51
N MET A 240 -1.21 20.77 7.35
CA MET A 240 -2.41 20.07 7.83
C MET A 240 -2.50 20.13 9.36
N ASP A 241 -1.39 19.97 10.08
CA ASP A 241 -1.33 20.08 11.54
C ASP A 241 -1.63 21.50 12.03
N GLU A 242 -1.10 22.53 11.36
CA GLU A 242 -1.42 23.92 11.67
C GLU A 242 -2.90 24.23 11.42
N GLU A 243 -3.48 23.71 10.34
CA GLU A 243 -4.92 23.84 10.07
C GLU A 243 -5.76 23.13 11.14
N ALA A 244 -5.33 21.94 11.57
CA ALA A 244 -6.02 21.13 12.58
C ALA A 244 -6.08 21.81 13.96
N LYS A 245 -5.14 22.70 14.30
CA LYS A 245 -5.21 23.51 15.54
C LYS A 245 -6.46 24.39 15.62
N ASN A 246 -7.07 24.72 14.48
CA ASN A 246 -8.30 25.51 14.43
C ASN A 246 -9.57 24.65 14.47
N LEU A 247 -9.44 23.32 14.43
CA LEU A 247 -10.57 22.41 14.51
C LEU A 247 -11.02 22.21 15.97
N PRO A 248 -12.33 22.08 16.24
CA PRO A 248 -12.83 21.71 17.56
C PRO A 248 -12.26 20.36 18.02
N ARG A 249 -11.88 20.24 19.30
CA ARG A 249 -11.39 18.97 19.87
C ARG A 249 -12.44 17.87 19.84
N SER A 250 -13.71 18.22 19.88
CA SER A 250 -14.82 17.29 19.76
C SER A 250 -16.02 17.93 19.05
N VAL A 251 -16.84 17.09 18.40
CA VAL A 251 -18.02 17.51 17.63
C VAL A 251 -19.15 16.48 17.74
N TYR A 252 -20.38 16.94 17.58
CA TYR A 252 -21.53 16.08 17.28
C TYR A 252 -21.79 16.10 15.77
N HIS A 253 -21.87 14.92 15.16
CA HIS A 253 -22.08 14.75 13.73
C HIS A 253 -23.51 14.26 13.46
N GLY A 254 -24.27 14.91 12.59
CA GLY A 254 -25.66 14.52 12.29
C GLY A 254 -25.87 13.06 11.85
N GLY A 255 -24.85 12.41 11.27
CA GLY A 255 -24.87 10.99 10.89
C GLY A 255 -24.55 10.01 12.03
N HIS A 256 -24.22 10.49 13.24
CA HIS A 256 -23.80 9.66 14.37
C HIS A 256 -24.25 10.20 15.73
N ARG A 257 -24.56 9.32 16.69
CA ARG A 257 -25.18 9.73 17.97
C ARG A 257 -24.19 10.12 19.06
N HIS A 258 -23.01 9.51 19.08
CA HIS A 258 -21.98 9.80 20.09
C HIS A 258 -21.16 11.04 19.70
N GLU A 259 -20.55 11.67 20.69
CA GLU A 259 -19.55 12.71 20.45
C GLU A 259 -18.32 12.11 19.76
N LEU A 260 -17.84 12.80 18.73
CA LEU A 260 -16.63 12.41 18.00
C LEU A 260 -15.46 13.27 18.47
N ASN A 261 -14.32 12.64 18.72
CA ASN A 261 -13.09 13.30 19.13
C ASN A 261 -12.16 13.48 17.94
N LEU A 262 -11.49 14.62 17.87
CA LEU A 262 -10.46 14.88 16.87
C LEU A 262 -9.23 14.02 17.19
N VAL A 263 -8.89 13.10 16.29
CA VAL A 263 -7.76 12.18 16.38
C VAL A 263 -6.83 12.35 15.18
N SER A 264 -5.59 11.92 15.35
CA SER A 264 -4.53 11.83 14.35
C SER A 264 -3.74 10.54 14.53
N GLU A 265 -2.81 10.26 13.62
CA GLU A 265 -1.94 9.06 13.70
C GLU A 265 -1.17 8.97 15.02
N GLY A 266 -0.81 10.09 15.63
CA GLY A 266 -0.07 10.10 16.90
C GLY A 266 -0.90 9.77 18.15
N ASN A 267 -2.23 9.76 18.07
CA ASN A 267 -3.09 9.60 19.26
C ASN A 267 -4.30 8.67 19.08
N GLY A 268 -4.34 7.88 17.99
CA GLY A 268 -5.32 6.80 17.80
C GLY A 268 -6.03 6.76 16.45
N GLY A 269 -5.71 7.63 15.49
CA GLY A 269 -6.32 7.65 14.16
C GLY A 269 -5.37 7.17 13.06
N GLY A 270 -5.54 5.96 12.55
CA GLY A 270 -4.80 5.47 11.38
C GLY A 270 -5.51 5.80 10.05
N PRO A 271 -5.13 5.14 8.94
CA PRO A 271 -5.97 5.12 7.75
C PRO A 271 -7.37 4.57 8.09
N PHE A 272 -8.41 5.29 7.67
CA PHE A 272 -9.81 4.98 7.96
C PHE A 272 -10.68 5.07 6.71
N ILE A 273 -11.88 4.48 6.75
CA ILE A 273 -12.92 4.72 5.75
C ILE A 273 -13.95 5.65 6.37
N CYS A 274 -14.11 6.83 5.78
CA CYS A 274 -15.04 7.83 6.28
C CYS A 274 -16.48 7.31 6.16
N CYS A 275 -17.17 7.15 7.28
CA CYS A 275 -18.52 6.62 7.32
C CYS A 275 -19.57 7.53 6.65
N ALA A 276 -19.23 8.78 6.35
CA ALA A 276 -20.13 9.73 5.71
C ALA A 276 -20.04 9.74 4.18
N CYS A 277 -18.84 9.53 3.62
CA CYS A 277 -18.63 9.59 2.16
C CYS A 277 -18.08 8.29 1.55
N ASP A 278 -17.77 7.28 2.36
CA ASP A 278 -17.19 6.00 1.95
C ASP A 278 -15.82 6.14 1.25
N GLU A 279 -15.17 7.30 1.39
CA GLU A 279 -13.81 7.53 0.91
C GLU A 279 -12.79 7.25 2.00
N GLN A 280 -11.64 6.70 1.60
CA GLN A 280 -10.50 6.53 2.49
C GLN A 280 -9.98 7.89 2.98
N GLY A 281 -9.77 8.01 4.29
CA GLY A 281 -9.01 9.08 4.94
C GLY A 281 -7.73 8.54 5.59
N CYS A 282 -6.77 9.42 5.82
CA CYS A 282 -5.69 9.24 6.79
C CYS A 282 -5.24 10.64 7.28
N GLY A 283 -4.44 10.67 8.35
CA GLY A 283 -4.15 11.90 9.08
C GLY A 283 -5.24 12.25 10.09
N TRP A 284 -5.77 13.47 10.05
CA TRP A 284 -6.78 13.94 11.00
C TRP A 284 -8.17 13.39 10.71
N ALA A 285 -8.86 12.91 11.74
CA ALA A 285 -10.21 12.36 11.68
C ALA A 285 -11.03 12.76 12.91
N TYR A 286 -12.36 12.70 12.80
CA TYR A 286 -13.24 12.68 13.96
C TYR A 286 -13.68 11.24 14.23
N GLN A 287 -13.30 10.69 15.38
CA GLN A 287 -13.54 9.30 15.77
C GLN A 287 -14.42 9.22 17.02
N CYS A 288 -15.42 8.33 16.98
CA CYS A 288 -16.15 7.91 18.17
C CYS A 288 -15.33 6.85 18.91
N LEU A 289 -14.86 7.17 20.12
CA LEU A 289 -14.08 6.22 20.94
C LEU A 289 -14.93 5.07 21.50
N GLU A 290 -16.26 5.18 21.45
CA GLU A 290 -17.17 4.13 21.95
C GLU A 290 -17.44 3.04 20.91
N CYS A 291 -17.49 3.37 19.62
CA CYS A 291 -17.90 2.44 18.57
C CYS A 291 -17.03 2.43 17.30
N GLY A 292 -15.99 3.27 17.23
CA GLY A 292 -15.07 3.33 16.10
C GLY A 292 -15.64 4.02 14.85
N TYR A 293 -16.72 4.79 14.98
CA TYR A 293 -17.25 5.59 13.86
C TYR A 293 -16.29 6.72 13.50
N GLU A 294 -15.86 6.80 12.24
CA GLU A 294 -14.83 7.75 11.79
C GLU A 294 -15.30 8.56 10.57
N VAL A 295 -15.05 9.87 10.59
CA VAL A 295 -15.32 10.77 9.47
C VAL A 295 -14.19 11.76 9.23
N HIS A 296 -14.02 12.20 7.98
CA HIS A 296 -13.10 13.30 7.67
C HIS A 296 -13.55 14.57 8.38
N PRO A 297 -12.62 15.48 8.76
CA PRO A 297 -12.96 16.81 9.27
C PRO A 297 -13.94 17.58 8.37
N LYS A 298 -13.74 17.50 7.04
CA LYS A 298 -14.62 18.12 6.03
C LYS A 298 -16.02 17.49 5.93
N CYS A 299 -16.21 16.28 6.43
CA CYS A 299 -17.46 15.54 6.37
C CYS A 299 -18.34 15.73 7.61
N VAL A 300 -17.86 16.50 8.60
CA VAL A 300 -18.64 16.79 9.80
C VAL A 300 -19.78 17.75 9.47
N THR A 301 -21.01 17.23 9.50
CA THR A 301 -22.23 18.04 9.60
C THR A 301 -22.56 18.29 11.07
N ALA A 302 -22.10 19.43 11.61
CA ALA A 302 -22.26 19.76 13.03
C ALA A 302 -23.74 19.84 13.44
N THR A 303 -24.09 19.18 14.54
CA THR A 303 -25.40 19.29 15.20
C THR A 303 -25.22 19.71 16.66
N THR A 304 -26.19 20.40 17.25
CA THR A 304 -26.20 20.58 18.70
C THR A 304 -26.56 19.27 19.40
N PRO A 305 -26.02 18.98 20.61
CA PRO A 305 -26.51 17.85 21.39
C PRO A 305 -28.03 18.01 21.57
N ASN A 306 -28.79 16.98 21.20
CA ASN A 306 -30.24 16.99 21.32
C ASN A 306 -30.61 17.23 22.80
N SER A 307 -30.97 18.45 23.15
CA SER A 307 -31.68 18.79 24.37
C SER A 307 -33.15 18.40 24.23
N ASN A 308 -33.41 17.11 23.99
CA ASN A 308 -34.76 16.58 24.21
C ASN A 308 -34.96 16.40 25.71
N THR A 309 -35.32 17.54 26.31
CA THR A 309 -36.42 17.66 27.26
C THR A 309 -37.38 16.47 27.19
N ASN A 310 -37.38 15.65 28.25
CA ASN A 310 -38.60 14.97 28.68
C ASN A 310 -39.06 15.67 29.96
N THR A 311 -39.81 16.76 29.75
CA THR A 311 -40.92 17.11 30.62
C THR A 311 -42.02 16.06 30.46
N ASN A 312 -42.57 15.64 31.60
CA ASN A 312 -43.84 14.91 31.82
C ASN A 312 -43.84 13.37 31.73
N ARG A 313 -43.72 12.70 32.89
CA ARG A 313 -44.90 12.29 33.66
C ARG A 313 -44.57 12.02 35.13
#